data_AF-A0A9K3M5R4-F1
#
_entry.id   AF-A0A9K3M5R4-F1
#
_cell.length_a   1.000
_cell.length_b   1.000
_cell.length_c   1.000
_cell.angle_alpha   90.00
_cell.angle_beta   90.00
_cell.angle_gamma   90.00
#
_symmetry.space_group_name_H-M   'P 1'
#
loop_
_entity.id
_entity.type
_entity.pdbx_description
1 polymer ?
#
loop_
_entity_poly.entity_id
_entity_poly.type
_entity_poly.pdbx_seq_one_letter_code
_entity_poly.pdbx_strand_id
1 'polypeptide(L)'
;MTDDHATSNDALTEPLLSSQQERNNNDTNEDVVVLSQLSPATTSNNNNSNNNNNNNNSDVKRDVPAASEDAENTTSSSAPESFSIQTEIVEMLHLALPLAVSFFCRMGMASTDSAFVGHIHDGQHQPETYLAAAVLSDMVLNICITPPLAFNQVLNGLVSQAMGSGNPAMAGVWLQQSIFWLTVTMLPCLVGLLHVKPILELLGFPSDIAIVAGTYAKYNMIWPIPNGIYQCLRFYFQARGLPRPAMYNNLLFLGINALLNWFFVFGGPTSWKGLGFIGAAISLSISRTMQGVCYYLYMFVYNKHHLGAWPEGGWSFRHHTKERTYEFMKQSLPNIGTLLFQAFASQATTVLVGRLGELSIAASSALSTVTIPWSGTLSATCCTVSGVRVGYHLGRGDGAAAKRASWIVMQFITVVNVIMAVVFLIPYLKDKVINIATDDEGLVALAETLVPAMLVGTYLNLLVSNGTSGVFSGQGRPLIATILSFGLELPLSIGGVAIYILVFHGDLLGVYWFNAISGAVEAAIVLYLIMSSNWTKCADEARERQEASRRSASESGENTADVEDGALSMATTDPESSSDDNEEEAPLTENVDHE
;
A
#
# COMPACT_ATOMS: atom_id res chain seq x y z
N MET A 1 24.52 -30.24 53.09
CA MET A 1 25.81 -30.71 53.61
C MET A 1 26.85 -30.31 52.57
N THR A 2 27.68 -29.28 52.75
CA THR A 2 28.64 -28.98 53.84
C THR A 2 29.93 -29.82 53.73
N ASP A 3 31.14 -29.27 53.66
CA ASP A 3 31.57 -27.85 53.65
C ASP A 3 32.90 -27.65 52.89
N ASP A 4 33.17 -26.39 52.52
CA ASP A 4 34.45 -25.64 52.46
C ASP A 4 35.81 -26.29 52.14
N HIS A 5 36.58 -25.55 51.35
CA HIS A 5 37.82 -24.95 51.87
C HIS A 5 38.08 -23.56 51.27
N ALA A 6 38.42 -22.58 52.11
CA ALA A 6 38.68 -21.20 51.69
C ALA A 6 39.87 -20.55 52.44
N THR A 7 40.57 -19.63 51.77
CA THR A 7 41.55 -18.64 52.28
C THR A 7 41.93 -17.75 51.07
N SER A 8 41.87 -16.39 51.03
CA SER A 8 42.10 -15.31 52.02
C SER A 8 43.59 -15.17 52.39
N ASN A 9 44.27 -14.00 52.35
CA ASN A 9 43.95 -12.59 52.02
C ASN A 9 45.25 -11.92 51.44
N ASP A 10 45.45 -10.65 51.03
CA ASP A 10 44.79 -9.31 50.98
C ASP A 10 44.96 -8.74 49.53
N ALA A 11 44.37 -7.65 48.97
CA ALA A 11 43.74 -6.39 49.43
C ALA A 11 44.64 -5.12 49.49
N LEU A 12 44.02 -3.93 49.24
CA LEU A 12 44.59 -2.54 49.19
C LEU A 12 45.53 -2.23 47.99
N THR A 13 45.57 -1.03 47.36
CA THR A 13 44.93 0.28 47.66
C THR A 13 44.68 1.13 46.39
N GLU A 14 43.63 1.96 46.41
CA GLU A 14 43.40 3.16 45.57
C GLU A 14 43.43 4.40 46.50
N PRO A 15 43.26 5.69 46.07
CA PRO A 15 43.30 6.31 44.74
C PRO A 15 44.21 7.56 44.69
N LEU A 16 44.19 8.33 43.58
CA LEU A 16 44.60 9.75 43.59
C LEU A 16 43.81 10.58 42.56
N LEU A 17 43.45 11.83 42.92
CA LEU A 17 42.53 12.68 42.15
C LEU A 17 42.85 14.18 42.36
N SER A 18 43.37 14.86 41.32
CA SER A 18 43.60 16.32 41.22
C SER A 18 44.08 16.64 39.79
N SER A 19 43.45 17.49 38.96
CA SER A 19 43.24 18.96 39.04
C SER A 19 44.53 19.76 38.75
N GLN A 20 44.56 20.87 37.99
CA GLN A 20 43.54 21.56 37.16
C GLN A 20 44.22 22.57 36.19
N GLN A 21 43.45 23.20 35.27
CA GLN A 21 43.73 24.48 34.57
C GLN A 21 44.92 24.49 33.55
N GLU A 22 45.01 25.37 32.55
CA GLU A 22 44.22 26.58 32.21
C GLU A 22 44.27 26.95 30.70
N ARG A 23 43.40 27.89 30.27
CA ARG A 23 43.42 28.73 29.04
C ARG A 23 42.97 28.11 27.70
N ASN A 24 42.21 28.84 26.85
CA ASN A 24 41.32 29.98 27.14
C ASN A 24 40.27 30.16 26.02
N ASN A 25 39.15 30.80 26.38
CA ASN A 25 38.01 31.15 25.55
C ASN A 25 38.36 31.95 24.28
N ASN A 26 37.47 31.90 23.29
CA ASN A 26 36.66 33.09 22.98
C ASN A 26 35.29 32.69 22.43
N ASP A 27 34.30 33.54 22.67
CA ASP A 27 32.87 33.18 22.59
C ASP A 27 32.18 33.53 21.25
N THR A 28 31.02 32.89 21.07
CA THR A 28 29.82 33.31 20.30
C THR A 28 29.95 34.28 19.13
N ASN A 29 29.35 33.88 18.00
CA ASN A 29 28.18 34.63 17.53
C ASN A 29 27.14 33.69 16.92
N GLU A 30 25.86 34.04 17.06
CA GLU A 30 24.75 33.38 16.39
C GLU A 30 24.68 33.83 14.93
N ASP A 31 24.17 32.99 14.02
CA ASP A 31 23.29 33.49 12.97
C ASP A 31 22.39 32.39 12.39
N VAL A 32 21.13 32.72 12.11
CA VAL A 32 20.13 31.79 11.56
C VAL A 32 19.93 32.08 10.08
N VAL A 33 20.45 31.21 9.21
CA VAL A 33 20.30 31.38 7.75
C VAL A 33 19.39 30.31 7.15
N VAL A 34 18.27 30.77 6.61
CA VAL A 34 17.28 29.95 5.88
C VAL A 34 17.85 29.56 4.52
N LEU A 35 18.02 28.26 4.25
CA LEU A 35 18.28 27.74 2.91
C LEU A 35 16.97 27.38 2.20
N SER A 36 16.55 28.28 1.31
CA SER A 36 15.54 28.05 0.29
C SER A 36 16.12 28.36 -1.09
N GLN A 37 15.42 27.97 -2.16
CA GLN A 37 15.76 28.23 -3.57
C GLN A 37 17.05 27.58 -4.10
N LEU A 38 16.88 26.42 -4.76
CA LEU A 38 17.80 25.95 -5.80
C LEU A 38 17.00 25.45 -7.02
N SER A 39 16.69 26.38 -7.93
CA SER A 39 16.25 26.07 -9.29
C SER A 39 17.42 26.27 -10.26
N PRO A 40 17.80 25.28 -11.08
CA PRO A 40 18.78 25.49 -12.14
C PRO A 40 18.14 26.25 -13.31
N ALA A 41 18.67 27.43 -13.61
CA ALA A 41 18.23 28.22 -14.76
C ALA A 41 18.75 27.61 -16.07
N THR A 42 17.86 27.36 -17.04
CA THR A 42 18.25 26.98 -18.41
C THR A 42 18.34 28.23 -19.27
N THR A 43 19.55 28.56 -19.72
CA THR A 43 19.81 29.69 -20.62
C THR A 43 19.12 29.47 -21.97
N SER A 44 18.29 30.41 -22.39
CA SER A 44 17.94 30.58 -23.81
C SER A 44 18.14 32.04 -24.18
N ASN A 45 18.93 32.26 -25.24
CA ASN A 45 19.42 33.56 -25.64
C ASN A 45 18.65 34.02 -26.89
N ASN A 46 17.97 35.16 -26.86
CA ASN A 46 17.43 35.74 -28.08
C ASN A 46 17.35 37.27 -28.00
N ASN A 47 17.80 37.92 -29.07
CA ASN A 47 17.85 39.37 -29.16
C ASN A 47 16.50 39.94 -29.60
N ASN A 48 16.04 41.01 -28.95
CA ASN A 48 15.57 42.17 -29.71
C ASN A 48 15.62 43.43 -28.85
N SER A 49 16.16 44.52 -29.42
CA SER A 49 16.21 45.83 -28.78
C SER A 49 15.12 46.73 -29.33
N ASN A 50 14.40 47.44 -28.47
CA ASN A 50 13.94 48.80 -28.79
C ASN A 50 13.53 49.59 -27.53
N ASN A 51 13.74 50.90 -27.60
CA ASN A 51 13.34 51.88 -26.57
C ASN A 51 11.81 52.13 -26.66
N ASN A 52 11.09 52.71 -25.68
CA ASN A 52 11.38 53.95 -24.96
C ASN A 52 10.51 54.14 -23.69
N ASN A 53 11.16 54.60 -22.61
CA ASN A 53 10.76 55.64 -21.64
C ASN A 53 9.29 56.04 -21.34
N ASN A 54 9.03 56.09 -20.02
CA ASN A 54 8.40 57.18 -19.25
C ASN A 54 6.87 57.25 -18.95
N ASN A 55 6.59 57.02 -17.65
CA ASN A 55 5.98 57.97 -16.69
C ASN A 55 4.49 57.90 -16.27
N ASN A 56 4.36 57.99 -14.93
CA ASN A 56 3.32 58.61 -14.10
C ASN A 56 2.10 57.80 -13.59
N ASN A 57 1.93 57.93 -12.26
CA ASN A 57 0.75 57.74 -11.41
C ASN A 57 -0.59 58.09 -12.12
N SER A 58 -1.74 57.45 -11.83
CA SER A 58 -2.39 57.57 -10.52
C SER A 58 -3.55 56.58 -10.26
N ASP A 59 -3.97 56.56 -8.99
CA ASP A 59 -5.09 55.86 -8.36
C ASP A 59 -6.43 55.63 -9.11
N VAL A 60 -7.09 54.54 -8.67
CA VAL A 60 -8.56 54.35 -8.55
C VAL A 60 -9.39 54.28 -9.85
N LYS A 61 -9.72 53.05 -10.23
CA LYS A 61 -11.11 52.53 -10.13
C LYS A 61 -11.21 51.00 -10.23
N ARG A 62 -12.31 50.46 -9.69
CA ARG A 62 -12.83 49.13 -10.07
C ARG A 62 -13.91 49.37 -11.12
N ASP A 63 -13.68 48.91 -12.34
CA ASP A 63 -14.72 48.80 -13.37
C ASP A 63 -14.63 47.39 -13.98
N VAL A 64 -15.78 46.76 -14.16
CA VAL A 64 -15.89 45.39 -14.72
C VAL A 64 -16.06 45.52 -16.23
N PRO A 65 -15.16 44.95 -17.06
CA PRO A 65 -15.40 44.84 -18.49
C PRO A 65 -16.60 43.94 -18.75
N ALA A 66 -17.56 44.41 -19.56
CA ALA A 66 -18.68 43.59 -20.02
C ALA A 66 -18.20 42.47 -20.95
N ALA A 67 -19.06 41.46 -21.16
CA ALA A 67 -18.78 40.38 -22.09
C ALA A 67 -18.58 40.91 -23.53
N SER A 68 -17.52 40.43 -24.18
CA SER A 68 -17.31 40.54 -25.63
C SER A 68 -17.50 39.17 -26.26
N GLU A 69 -18.30 39.10 -27.32
CA GLU A 69 -18.64 37.88 -28.04
C GLU A 69 -17.48 37.42 -28.94
N ASP A 70 -16.66 36.47 -28.46
CA ASP A 70 -15.60 35.80 -29.24
C ASP A 70 -15.51 34.31 -28.79
N ALA A 71 -16.65 33.63 -28.76
CA ALA A 71 -16.81 32.31 -28.14
C ALA A 71 -17.06 31.14 -29.14
N GLU A 72 -16.56 31.25 -30.38
CA GLU A 72 -16.64 30.17 -31.37
C GLU A 72 -15.28 29.70 -31.92
N ASN A 73 -15.14 28.39 -32.05
CA ASN A 73 -14.12 27.69 -32.87
C ASN A 73 -12.63 27.88 -32.55
N THR A 74 -12.20 27.51 -31.34
CA THR A 74 -10.90 26.86 -31.13
C THR A 74 -11.02 25.48 -30.46
N THR A 75 -11.81 24.59 -31.06
CA THR A 75 -11.78 23.14 -30.79
C THR A 75 -10.55 22.47 -31.42
N SER A 76 -9.37 23.09 -31.25
CA SER A 76 -8.10 22.47 -31.63
C SER A 76 -7.85 21.27 -30.72
N SER A 77 -8.04 20.06 -31.27
CA SER A 77 -7.57 18.83 -30.62
C SER A 77 -6.06 18.93 -30.44
N SER A 78 -5.62 19.25 -29.22
CA SER A 78 -4.20 19.29 -28.88
C SER A 78 -3.65 17.88 -28.99
N ALA A 79 -2.79 17.65 -30.00
CA ALA A 79 -2.08 16.39 -30.15
C ALA A 79 -1.37 16.02 -28.82
N PRO A 80 -1.32 14.73 -28.45
CA PRO A 80 -0.67 14.32 -27.22
C PRO A 80 0.77 14.82 -27.20
N GLU A 81 1.13 15.55 -26.14
CA GLU A 81 2.46 16.12 -25.94
C GLU A 81 3.52 15.03 -26.10
N SER A 82 4.58 15.31 -26.85
CA SER A 82 5.57 14.29 -27.24
C SER A 82 6.19 13.63 -26.01
N PHE A 83 5.83 12.36 -25.76
CA PHE A 83 6.30 11.56 -24.62
C PHE A 83 7.82 11.64 -24.45
N SER A 84 8.25 12.37 -23.43
CA SER A 84 9.66 12.54 -23.06
C SER A 84 10.06 11.48 -22.04
N ILE A 85 10.98 10.60 -22.43
CA ILE A 85 11.52 9.54 -21.57
C ILE A 85 12.18 10.15 -20.32
N GLN A 86 12.86 11.30 -20.44
CA GLN A 86 13.49 11.97 -19.30
C GLN A 86 12.46 12.48 -18.30
N THR A 87 11.38 13.12 -18.79
CA THR A 87 10.29 13.60 -17.93
C THR A 87 9.58 12.43 -17.25
N GLU A 88 9.30 11.34 -17.98
CA GLU A 88 8.67 10.15 -17.41
C GLU A 88 9.54 9.49 -16.32
N ILE A 89 10.87 9.42 -16.51
CA ILE A 89 11.79 8.90 -15.49
C ILE A 89 11.81 9.80 -14.25
N VAL A 90 11.83 11.12 -14.42
CA VAL A 90 11.79 12.07 -13.28
C VAL A 90 10.49 11.95 -12.49
N GLU A 91 9.36 11.81 -13.18
CA GLU A 91 8.04 11.54 -12.59
C GLU A 91 7.99 10.20 -11.83
N MET A 92 8.52 9.14 -12.46
CA MET A 92 8.62 7.81 -11.84
C MET A 92 9.49 7.84 -10.58
N LEU A 93 10.62 8.57 -10.58
CA LEU A 93 11.48 8.72 -9.40
C LEU A 93 10.81 9.56 -8.30
N HIS A 94 10.05 10.60 -8.66
CA HIS A 94 9.24 11.38 -7.72
C HIS A 94 8.17 10.56 -7.01
N LEU A 95 7.63 9.54 -7.68
CA LEU A 95 6.75 8.53 -7.07
C LEU A 95 7.53 7.47 -6.28
N ALA A 96 8.59 6.92 -6.86
CA ALA A 96 9.30 5.76 -6.34
C ALA A 96 9.99 6.02 -4.99
N LEU A 97 10.71 7.13 -4.84
CA LEU A 97 11.50 7.39 -3.63
C LEU A 97 10.60 7.49 -2.37
N PRO A 98 9.49 8.25 -2.35
CA PRO A 98 8.58 8.27 -1.20
C PRO A 98 7.88 6.93 -0.92
N LEU A 99 7.64 6.11 -1.96
CA LEU A 99 7.05 4.78 -1.81
C LEU A 99 8.04 3.78 -1.21
N ALA A 100 9.30 3.77 -1.67
CA ALA A 100 10.36 2.93 -1.14
C ALA A 100 10.64 3.25 0.34
N VAL A 101 10.76 4.54 0.69
CA VAL A 101 10.91 4.98 2.10
C VAL A 101 9.68 4.59 2.93
N SER A 102 8.46 4.70 2.39
CA SER A 102 7.23 4.25 3.06
C SER A 102 7.22 2.74 3.34
N PHE A 103 7.80 1.94 2.44
CA PHE A 103 7.92 0.48 2.61
C PHE A 103 9.00 0.14 3.64
N PHE A 104 10.19 0.76 3.57
CA PHE A 104 11.23 0.60 4.59
C PHE A 104 10.74 0.99 6.00
N CYS A 105 9.96 2.06 6.13
CA CYS A 105 9.36 2.43 7.42
C CYS A 105 8.36 1.37 7.94
N ARG A 106 7.68 0.64 7.05
CA ARG A 106 6.77 -0.46 7.42
C ARG A 106 7.52 -1.74 7.81
N MET A 107 8.59 -2.08 7.08
CA MET A 107 9.48 -3.16 7.48
C MET A 107 10.11 -2.85 8.84
N GLY A 108 10.63 -1.64 9.02
CA GLY A 108 11.20 -1.16 10.30
C GLY A 108 10.20 -1.18 11.46
N MET A 109 8.92 -0.82 11.24
CA MET A 109 7.88 -0.98 12.26
C MET A 109 7.70 -2.45 12.66
N ALA A 110 7.54 -3.35 11.70
CA ALA A 110 7.37 -4.78 11.99
C ALA A 110 8.60 -5.38 12.70
N SER A 111 9.82 -5.08 12.24
CA SER A 111 11.06 -5.48 12.91
C SER A 111 11.17 -4.90 14.32
N THR A 112 10.70 -3.67 14.55
CA THR A 112 10.65 -3.05 15.88
C THR A 112 9.65 -3.75 16.78
N ASP A 113 8.41 -3.98 16.32
CA ASP A 113 7.37 -4.72 17.04
C ASP A 113 7.89 -6.12 17.47
N SER A 114 8.52 -6.87 16.54
CA SER A 114 9.13 -8.17 16.83
C SER A 114 10.30 -8.07 17.81
N ALA A 115 11.17 -7.06 17.69
CA ALA A 115 12.30 -6.87 18.61
C ALA A 115 11.83 -6.55 20.04
N PHE A 116 10.77 -5.74 20.21
CA PHE A 116 10.18 -5.48 21.52
C PHE A 116 9.57 -6.76 22.12
N VAL A 117 8.82 -7.55 21.34
CA VAL A 117 8.24 -8.83 21.78
C VAL A 117 9.32 -9.84 22.18
N GLY A 118 10.41 -9.94 21.40
CA GLY A 118 11.52 -10.87 21.66
C GLY A 118 12.36 -10.55 22.91
N HIS A 119 12.18 -9.37 23.53
CA HIS A 119 12.87 -8.98 24.77
C HIS A 119 11.96 -8.97 26.01
N ILE A 120 10.75 -9.54 25.93
CA ILE A 120 9.82 -9.62 27.06
C ILE A 120 10.24 -10.74 28.02
N HIS A 121 10.64 -10.35 29.24
CA HIS A 121 11.07 -11.25 30.30
C HIS A 121 10.15 -11.08 31.54
N ASP A 122 8.92 -11.62 31.45
CA ASP A 122 7.91 -11.52 32.53
C ASP A 122 7.83 -12.74 33.46
N GLY A 123 8.48 -13.84 33.08
CA GLY A 123 8.48 -15.10 33.84
C GLY A 123 7.22 -15.96 33.69
N GLN A 124 6.26 -15.60 32.83
CA GLN A 124 5.09 -16.43 32.52
C GLN A 124 5.36 -17.38 31.35
N HIS A 125 6.00 -16.88 30.29
CA HIS A 125 6.41 -17.67 29.12
C HIS A 125 7.84 -17.30 28.70
N GLN A 126 8.44 -18.12 27.83
CA GLN A 126 9.73 -17.78 27.22
C GLN A 126 9.53 -16.74 26.10
N PRO A 127 10.53 -15.89 25.79
CA PRO A 127 10.40 -14.89 24.72
C PRO A 127 10.07 -15.52 23.36
N GLU A 128 10.61 -16.72 23.09
CA GLU A 128 10.30 -17.54 21.91
C GLU A 128 8.81 -17.89 21.82
N THR A 129 8.16 -18.20 22.94
CA THR A 129 6.72 -18.50 23.00
C THR A 129 5.89 -17.27 22.64
N TYR A 130 6.30 -16.08 23.10
CA TYR A 130 5.64 -14.82 22.75
C TYR A 130 5.86 -14.45 21.28
N LEU A 131 7.07 -14.62 20.75
CA LEU A 131 7.36 -14.37 19.34
C LEU A 131 6.56 -15.33 18.43
N ALA A 132 6.53 -16.62 18.76
CA ALA A 132 5.72 -17.62 18.04
C ALA A 132 4.22 -17.30 18.12
N ALA A 133 3.71 -16.91 19.30
CA ALA A 133 2.30 -16.52 19.46
C ALA A 133 1.95 -15.26 18.67
N ALA A 134 2.84 -14.27 18.60
CA ALA A 134 2.66 -13.08 17.76
C ALA A 134 2.61 -13.46 16.26
N VAL A 135 3.55 -14.28 15.78
CA VAL A 135 3.61 -14.73 14.37
C VAL A 135 2.39 -15.58 14.00
N LEU A 136 1.94 -16.49 14.87
CA LEU A 136 0.73 -17.28 14.63
C LEU A 136 -0.55 -16.43 14.64
N SER A 137 -0.61 -15.41 15.50
CA SER A 137 -1.69 -14.42 15.48
C SER A 137 -1.67 -13.61 14.19
N ASP A 138 -0.49 -13.16 13.75
CA ASP A 138 -0.31 -12.38 12.51
C ASP A 138 -0.64 -13.19 11.26
N MET A 139 -0.33 -14.50 11.24
CA MET A 139 -0.74 -15.40 10.15
C MET A 139 -2.26 -15.40 9.97
N VAL A 140 -3.04 -15.54 11.05
CA VAL A 140 -4.52 -15.55 10.96
C VAL A 140 -5.06 -14.14 10.68
N LEU A 141 -4.47 -13.09 11.29
CA LEU A 141 -4.77 -11.68 10.97
C LEU A 141 -4.59 -11.41 9.47
N ASN A 142 -3.47 -11.80 8.86
CA ASN A 142 -3.20 -11.59 7.44
C ASN A 142 -4.18 -12.35 6.54
N ILE A 143 -4.53 -13.60 6.87
CA ILE A 143 -5.53 -14.37 6.11
C ILE A 143 -6.90 -13.67 6.16
N CYS A 144 -7.32 -13.15 7.32
CA CYS A 144 -8.57 -12.43 7.48
C CYS A 144 -8.57 -11.01 6.85
N ILE A 145 -7.46 -10.29 6.90
CA ILE A 145 -7.38 -8.85 6.57
C ILE A 145 -6.91 -8.60 5.12
N THR A 146 -6.23 -9.57 4.48
CA THR A 146 -5.81 -9.45 3.08
C THR A 146 -6.97 -9.22 2.09
N PRO A 147 -8.12 -9.93 2.17
CA PRO A 147 -9.22 -9.71 1.24
C PRO A 147 -9.83 -8.29 1.33
N PRO A 148 -10.15 -7.74 2.52
CA PRO A 148 -10.53 -6.33 2.63
C PRO A 148 -9.45 -5.35 2.14
N LEU A 149 -8.16 -5.62 2.36
CA LEU A 149 -7.08 -4.73 1.88
C LEU A 149 -6.86 -4.79 0.36
N ALA A 150 -7.31 -5.84 -0.33
CA ALA A 150 -7.16 -6.00 -1.77
C ALA A 150 -7.93 -4.94 -2.58
N PHE A 151 -9.09 -4.47 -2.09
CA PHE A 151 -9.86 -3.38 -2.69
C PHE A 151 -9.02 -2.12 -2.89
N ASN A 152 -8.14 -1.83 -1.92
CA ASN A 152 -7.31 -0.62 -1.92
C ASN A 152 -6.26 -0.62 -3.04
N GLN A 153 -5.78 -1.80 -3.47
CA GLN A 153 -4.74 -1.88 -4.50
C GLN A 153 -5.29 -1.50 -5.89
N VAL A 154 -6.57 -1.79 -6.15
CA VAL A 154 -7.25 -1.46 -7.41
C VAL A 154 -7.34 0.07 -7.63
N LEU A 155 -7.33 0.86 -6.55
CA LEU A 155 -7.27 2.33 -6.64
C LEU A 155 -6.06 2.82 -7.44
N ASN A 156 -4.91 2.12 -7.44
CA ASN A 156 -3.75 2.52 -8.24
C ASN A 156 -4.10 2.66 -9.74
N GLY A 157 -4.90 1.72 -10.28
CA GLY A 157 -5.36 1.77 -11.67
C GLY A 157 -6.53 2.73 -11.85
N LEU A 158 -7.59 2.58 -11.05
CA LEU A 158 -8.82 3.38 -11.21
C LEU A 158 -8.62 4.88 -10.99
N VAL A 159 -7.86 5.28 -9.97
CA VAL A 159 -7.59 6.70 -9.67
C VAL A 159 -6.65 7.30 -10.71
N SER A 160 -5.61 6.59 -11.14
CA SER A 160 -4.70 7.11 -12.16
C SER A 160 -5.38 7.23 -13.53
N GLN A 161 -6.23 6.28 -13.93
CA GLN A 161 -7.06 6.38 -15.13
C GLN A 161 -8.01 7.59 -15.06
N ALA A 162 -8.66 7.85 -13.92
CA ALA A 162 -9.52 9.02 -13.72
C ALA A 162 -8.75 10.35 -13.80
N MET A 163 -7.54 10.42 -13.20
CA MET A 163 -6.67 11.59 -13.29
C MET A 163 -6.12 11.80 -14.72
N GLY A 164 -5.82 10.72 -15.45
CA GLY A 164 -5.34 10.77 -16.83
C GLY A 164 -6.40 11.21 -17.82
N SER A 165 -7.66 10.80 -17.61
CA SER A 165 -8.80 11.17 -18.47
C SER A 165 -9.33 12.59 -18.26
N GLY A 166 -8.70 13.38 -17.38
CA GLY A 166 -9.17 14.71 -17.02
C GLY A 166 -10.46 14.73 -16.18
N ASN A 167 -10.85 13.60 -15.59
CA ASN A 167 -12.02 13.49 -14.70
C ASN A 167 -11.60 13.20 -13.25
N PRO A 168 -10.98 14.16 -12.55
CA PRO A 168 -10.46 13.94 -11.20
C PRO A 168 -11.56 13.72 -10.16
N ALA A 169 -12.81 14.16 -10.40
CA ALA A 169 -13.94 13.88 -9.51
C ALA A 169 -14.22 12.36 -9.39
N MET A 170 -14.05 11.60 -10.48
CA MET A 170 -14.20 10.14 -10.46
C MET A 170 -13.17 9.43 -9.57
N ALA A 171 -11.97 10.00 -9.38
CA ALA A 171 -11.01 9.45 -8.42
C ALA A 171 -11.57 9.44 -6.99
N GLY A 172 -12.32 10.48 -6.60
CA GLY A 172 -13.00 10.54 -5.31
C GLY A 172 -14.15 9.52 -5.20
N VAL A 173 -14.90 9.29 -6.28
CA VAL A 173 -15.93 8.24 -6.34
C VAL A 173 -15.32 6.84 -6.15
N TRP A 174 -14.21 6.53 -6.83
CA TRP A 174 -13.52 5.25 -6.65
C TRP A 174 -12.98 5.06 -5.21
N LEU A 175 -12.53 6.14 -4.56
CA LEU A 175 -12.14 6.12 -3.15
C LEU A 175 -13.34 5.86 -2.21
N GLN A 176 -14.51 6.48 -2.45
CA GLN A 176 -15.73 6.20 -1.67
C GLN A 176 -16.11 4.72 -1.78
N GLN A 177 -16.14 4.18 -3.00
CA GLN A 177 -16.42 2.77 -3.30
C GLN A 177 -15.43 1.83 -2.58
N SER A 178 -14.13 2.13 -2.59
CA SER A 178 -13.12 1.31 -1.91
C SER A 178 -13.22 1.36 -0.39
N ILE A 179 -13.54 2.52 0.21
CA ILE A 179 -13.78 2.62 1.65
C ILE A 179 -15.02 1.81 2.03
N PHE A 180 -16.11 1.92 1.27
CA PHE A 180 -17.34 1.17 1.53
C PHE A 180 -17.11 -0.34 1.51
N TRP A 181 -16.55 -0.90 0.42
CA TRP A 181 -16.33 -2.34 0.32
C TRP A 181 -15.27 -2.86 1.29
N LEU A 182 -14.22 -2.08 1.58
CA LEU A 182 -13.28 -2.42 2.65
C LEU A 182 -13.99 -2.51 3.99
N THR A 183 -14.79 -1.52 4.39
CA THR A 183 -15.46 -1.54 5.70
C THR A 183 -16.48 -2.69 5.78
N VAL A 184 -17.31 -2.89 4.75
CA VAL A 184 -18.31 -3.97 4.70
C VAL A 184 -17.66 -5.35 4.79
N THR A 185 -16.53 -5.58 4.11
CA THR A 185 -15.84 -6.88 4.14
C THR A 185 -14.92 -7.07 5.35
N MET A 186 -14.43 -5.99 5.98
CA MET A 186 -13.64 -6.08 7.21
C MET A 186 -14.49 -6.56 8.40
N LEU A 187 -15.78 -6.19 8.47
CA LEU A 187 -16.68 -6.56 9.57
C LEU A 187 -16.74 -8.09 9.84
N PRO A 188 -17.06 -8.98 8.88
CA PRO A 188 -17.03 -10.42 9.12
C PRO A 188 -15.63 -10.94 9.42
N CYS A 189 -14.58 -10.32 8.87
CA CYS A 189 -13.20 -10.68 9.17
C CYS A 189 -12.82 -10.39 10.63
N LEU A 190 -13.30 -9.29 11.23
CA LEU A 190 -13.12 -9.01 12.67
C LEU A 190 -13.81 -10.07 13.55
N VAL A 191 -14.97 -10.61 13.13
CA VAL A 191 -15.61 -11.74 13.83
C VAL A 191 -14.75 -13.01 13.75
N GLY A 192 -14.02 -13.21 12.64
CA GLY A 192 -12.99 -14.24 12.53
C GLY A 192 -11.85 -14.08 13.55
N LEU A 193 -11.42 -12.85 13.84
CA LEU A 193 -10.34 -12.57 14.80
C LEU A 193 -10.68 -12.96 16.25
N LEU A 194 -11.97 -12.95 16.62
CA LEU A 194 -12.43 -13.47 17.92
C LEU A 194 -12.16 -14.98 18.08
N HIS A 195 -12.00 -15.69 16.96
CA HIS A 195 -11.87 -17.15 16.88
C HIS A 195 -10.44 -17.62 16.55
N VAL A 196 -9.41 -16.76 16.67
CA VAL A 196 -8.01 -17.14 16.40
C VAL A 196 -7.55 -18.36 17.21
N LYS A 197 -7.95 -18.49 18.49
CA LYS A 197 -7.63 -19.69 19.28
C LYS A 197 -8.14 -20.98 18.62
N PRO A 198 -9.46 -21.20 18.43
CA PRO A 198 -9.95 -22.44 17.82
C PRO A 198 -9.52 -22.63 16.36
N ILE A 199 -9.21 -21.56 15.61
CA ILE A 199 -8.59 -21.66 14.29
C ILE A 199 -7.19 -22.29 14.39
N LEU A 200 -6.35 -21.83 15.32
CA LEU A 200 -5.00 -22.38 15.52
C LEU A 200 -5.03 -23.81 16.08
N GLU A 201 -5.96 -24.12 17.00
CA GLU A 201 -6.15 -25.49 17.49
C GLU A 201 -6.64 -26.45 16.39
N LEU A 202 -7.53 -25.99 15.50
CA LEU A 202 -7.98 -26.76 14.32
C LEU A 202 -6.86 -26.99 13.31
N LEU A 203 -5.89 -26.07 13.21
CA LEU A 203 -4.66 -26.22 12.43
C LEU A 203 -3.60 -27.10 13.13
N GLY A 204 -3.86 -27.58 14.34
CA GLY A 204 -2.99 -28.50 15.08
C GLY A 204 -1.90 -27.83 15.94
N PHE A 205 -1.96 -26.52 16.17
CA PHE A 205 -1.01 -25.83 17.06
C PHE A 205 -1.29 -26.11 18.55
N PRO A 206 -0.27 -26.11 19.43
CA PRO A 206 -0.45 -26.31 20.87
C PRO A 206 -1.40 -25.29 21.50
N SER A 207 -2.32 -25.76 22.36
CA SER A 207 -3.36 -24.91 22.97
C SER A 207 -2.79 -23.73 23.73
N ASP A 208 -1.65 -23.90 24.42
CA ASP A 208 -1.01 -22.85 25.21
C ASP A 208 -0.60 -21.65 24.33
N ILE A 209 0.07 -21.92 23.21
CA ILE A 209 0.46 -20.90 22.23
C ILE A 209 -0.79 -20.31 21.55
N ALA A 210 -1.80 -21.13 21.25
CA ALA A 210 -3.07 -20.68 20.67
C ALA A 210 -3.89 -19.77 21.60
N ILE A 211 -3.80 -19.96 22.94
CA ILE A 211 -4.40 -19.07 23.95
C ILE A 211 -3.70 -17.70 23.94
N VAL A 212 -2.37 -17.68 23.93
CA VAL A 212 -1.57 -16.45 23.90
C VAL A 212 -1.80 -15.69 22.57
N ALA A 213 -1.73 -16.38 21.43
CA ALA A 213 -2.00 -15.81 20.10
C ALA A 213 -3.44 -15.31 19.94
N GLY A 214 -4.43 -16.07 20.45
CA GLY A 214 -5.84 -15.68 20.47
C GLY A 214 -6.16 -14.54 21.44
N THR A 215 -5.27 -14.25 22.40
CA THR A 215 -5.34 -13.07 23.26
C THR A 215 -4.75 -11.84 22.53
N TYR A 216 -3.59 -12.00 21.89
CA TYR A 216 -2.95 -10.97 21.05
C TYR A 216 -3.88 -10.48 19.94
N ALA A 217 -4.59 -11.40 19.27
CA ALA A 217 -5.56 -11.09 18.21
C ALA A 217 -6.70 -10.16 18.66
N LYS A 218 -7.22 -10.35 19.89
CA LYS A 218 -8.33 -9.56 20.43
C LYS A 218 -7.94 -8.10 20.68
N TYR A 219 -6.74 -7.85 21.20
CA TYR A 219 -6.20 -6.49 21.35
C TYR A 219 -5.84 -5.83 20.01
N ASN A 220 -5.55 -6.63 18.98
CA ASN A 220 -5.36 -6.17 17.60
C ASN A 220 -6.65 -5.88 16.84
N MET A 221 -7.84 -6.20 17.37
CA MET A 221 -9.12 -6.04 16.65
C MET A 221 -9.49 -4.57 16.34
N ILE A 222 -8.84 -3.59 16.98
CA ILE A 222 -9.16 -2.16 16.87
C ILE A 222 -8.61 -1.53 15.58
N TRP A 223 -7.39 -1.88 15.16
CA TRP A 223 -6.71 -1.18 14.06
C TRP A 223 -7.09 -1.56 12.61
N PRO A 224 -7.63 -2.74 12.26
CA PRO A 224 -7.81 -3.12 10.87
C PRO A 224 -8.71 -2.17 10.07
N ILE A 225 -9.80 -1.66 10.65
CA ILE A 225 -10.66 -0.67 9.98
C ILE A 225 -9.94 0.69 9.82
N PRO A 226 -9.40 1.35 10.88
CA PRO A 226 -8.61 2.57 10.74
C PRO A 226 -7.44 2.47 9.76
N ASN A 227 -6.68 1.36 9.79
CA ASN A 227 -5.53 1.18 8.91
C ASN A 227 -5.97 0.84 7.48
N GLY A 228 -7.07 0.13 7.31
CA GLY A 228 -7.71 -0.08 6.01
C GLY A 228 -8.11 1.23 5.35
N ILE A 229 -8.78 2.13 6.09
CA ILE A 229 -9.14 3.48 5.62
C ILE A 229 -7.88 4.30 5.31
N TYR A 230 -6.85 4.27 6.17
CA TYR A 230 -5.55 4.89 5.88
C TYR A 230 -4.95 4.38 4.56
N GLN A 231 -5.02 3.07 4.31
CA GLN A 231 -4.55 2.48 3.07
C GLN A 231 -5.38 2.99 1.88
N CYS A 232 -6.72 3.04 1.94
CA CYS A 232 -7.56 3.66 0.90
C CYS A 232 -7.06 5.07 0.55
N LEU A 233 -6.89 5.93 1.56
CA LEU A 233 -6.43 7.31 1.38
C LEU A 233 -5.01 7.37 0.80
N ARG A 234 -4.09 6.50 1.26
CA ARG A 234 -2.72 6.41 0.74
C ARG A 234 -2.69 6.00 -0.74
N PHE A 235 -3.43 4.95 -1.10
CA PHE A 235 -3.52 4.46 -2.48
C PHE A 235 -4.18 5.49 -3.42
N TYR A 236 -5.18 6.25 -2.95
CA TYR A 236 -5.76 7.38 -3.69
C TYR A 236 -4.75 8.52 -3.89
N PHE A 237 -4.11 9.02 -2.83
CA PHE A 237 -3.20 10.17 -2.95
C PHE A 237 -1.89 9.86 -3.70
N GLN A 238 -1.32 8.65 -3.56
CA GLN A 238 -0.15 8.26 -4.36
C GLN A 238 -0.49 8.16 -5.86
N ALA A 239 -1.67 7.65 -6.21
CA ALA A 239 -2.14 7.57 -7.60
C ALA A 239 -2.52 8.96 -8.18
N ARG A 240 -2.70 9.98 -7.33
CA ARG A 240 -2.81 11.40 -7.70
C ARG A 240 -1.48 12.15 -7.77
N GLY A 241 -0.34 11.47 -7.62
CA GLY A 241 0.98 12.12 -7.62
C GLY A 241 1.45 12.69 -6.28
N LEU A 242 0.73 12.41 -5.17
CA LEU A 242 1.02 12.94 -3.83
C LEU A 242 1.44 11.85 -2.81
N PRO A 243 2.53 11.08 -3.03
CA PRO A 243 3.00 10.08 -2.06
C PRO A 243 3.86 10.65 -0.92
N ARG A 244 4.44 11.86 -1.08
CA ARG A 244 5.31 12.49 -0.06
C ARG A 244 4.64 12.64 1.32
N PRO A 245 3.38 13.06 1.45
CA PRO A 245 2.68 13.07 2.75
C PRO A 245 2.64 11.70 3.44
N ALA A 246 2.46 10.62 2.69
CA ALA A 246 2.44 9.27 3.25
C ALA A 246 3.83 8.84 3.74
N MET A 247 4.90 9.24 3.04
CA MET A 247 6.29 9.01 3.48
C MET A 247 6.57 9.66 4.84
N TYR A 248 6.27 10.95 5.00
CA TYR A 248 6.46 11.64 6.28
C TYR A 248 5.60 11.03 7.40
N ASN A 249 4.36 10.62 7.09
CA ASN A 249 3.48 9.95 8.04
C ASN A 249 4.01 8.55 8.45
N ASN A 250 4.54 7.76 7.53
CA ASN A 250 5.14 6.46 7.87
C ASN A 250 6.44 6.63 8.68
N LEU A 251 7.25 7.65 8.40
CA LEU A 251 8.49 7.95 9.14
C LEU A 251 8.19 8.43 10.58
N LEU A 252 7.21 9.33 10.74
CA LEU A 252 6.74 9.78 12.06
C LEU A 252 6.20 8.61 12.88
N PHE A 253 5.37 7.75 12.27
CA PHE A 253 4.74 6.63 12.98
C PHE A 253 5.65 5.43 13.22
N LEU A 254 6.80 5.31 12.54
CA LEU A 254 7.89 4.43 12.95
C LEU A 254 8.44 4.86 14.33
N GLY A 255 8.75 6.15 14.50
CA GLY A 255 9.19 6.69 15.80
C GLY A 255 8.13 6.57 16.89
N ILE A 256 6.87 6.92 16.58
CA ILE A 256 5.76 6.79 17.55
C ILE A 256 5.50 5.32 17.91
N ASN A 257 5.55 4.38 16.97
CA ASN A 257 5.43 2.94 17.27
C ASN A 257 6.51 2.47 18.25
N ALA A 258 7.78 2.82 18.02
CA ALA A 258 8.88 2.46 18.91
C ALA A 258 8.69 3.05 20.33
N LEU A 259 8.27 4.31 20.44
CA LEU A 259 7.99 4.97 21.71
C LEU A 259 6.80 4.37 22.46
N LEU A 260 5.71 4.04 21.74
CA LEU A 260 4.54 3.39 22.32
C LEU A 260 4.87 1.98 22.81
N ASN A 261 5.62 1.19 22.03
CA ASN A 261 6.11 -0.12 22.45
C ASN A 261 6.96 -0.03 23.72
N TRP A 262 7.94 0.89 23.77
CA TRP A 262 8.74 1.10 24.98
C TRP A 262 7.89 1.48 26.20
N PHE A 263 6.88 2.34 26.02
CA PHE A 263 5.99 2.77 27.08
C PHE A 263 5.03 1.65 27.56
N PHE A 264 4.34 0.96 26.65
CA PHE A 264 3.34 -0.04 27.03
C PHE A 264 3.91 -1.44 27.30
N VAL A 265 5.00 -1.85 26.65
CA VAL A 265 5.62 -3.17 26.92
C VAL A 265 6.40 -3.11 28.23
N PHE A 266 7.28 -2.11 28.40
CA PHE A 266 8.22 -2.03 29.53
C PHE A 266 7.88 -0.97 30.60
N GLY A 267 6.88 -0.11 30.39
CA GLY A 267 6.49 0.96 31.33
C GLY A 267 7.16 2.32 31.09
N GLY A 268 8.08 2.41 30.12
CA GLY A 268 8.85 3.62 29.83
C GLY A 268 9.70 4.07 31.03
N PRO A 269 9.76 5.38 31.34
CA PRO A 269 10.52 5.92 32.48
C PRO A 269 9.71 5.96 33.79
N THR A 270 8.55 5.30 33.84
CA THR A 270 7.60 5.38 34.96
C THR A 270 7.72 4.16 35.87
N SER A 271 7.41 4.28 37.16
CA SER A 271 7.42 3.15 38.12
C SER A 271 6.36 2.06 37.88
N TRP A 272 5.72 2.03 36.71
CA TRP A 272 4.77 0.99 36.28
C TRP A 272 5.53 -0.06 35.47
N LYS A 273 5.27 -1.35 35.71
CA LYS A 273 5.91 -2.48 35.00
C LYS A 273 5.43 -2.69 33.55
N GLY A 274 4.67 -1.76 32.98
CA GLY A 274 4.02 -1.91 31.68
C GLY A 274 2.90 -2.97 31.65
N LEU A 275 2.59 -3.43 30.43
CA LEU A 275 1.58 -4.44 30.08
C LEU A 275 2.19 -5.66 29.36
N GLY A 276 3.52 -5.73 29.25
CA GLY A 276 4.24 -6.84 28.61
C GLY A 276 3.73 -7.15 27.20
N PHE A 277 3.43 -8.42 26.93
CA PHE A 277 3.02 -8.91 25.61
C PHE A 277 1.72 -8.28 25.09
N ILE A 278 0.77 -7.99 25.99
CA ILE A 278 -0.48 -7.27 25.65
C ILE A 278 -0.18 -5.81 25.28
N GLY A 279 0.85 -5.22 25.89
CA GLY A 279 1.34 -3.87 25.58
C GLY A 279 1.78 -3.69 24.13
N ALA A 280 2.36 -4.73 23.50
CA ALA A 280 2.76 -4.68 22.09
C ALA A 280 1.54 -4.59 21.14
N ALA A 281 0.53 -5.44 21.34
CA ALA A 281 -0.72 -5.38 20.57
C ALA A 281 -1.45 -4.04 20.74
N ILE A 282 -1.45 -3.47 21.95
CA ILE A 282 -2.05 -2.15 22.23
C ILE A 282 -1.24 -1.03 21.55
N SER A 283 0.10 -1.09 21.58
CA SER A 283 0.98 -0.14 20.91
C SER A 283 0.78 -0.12 19.40
N LEU A 284 0.72 -1.30 18.78
CA LEU A 284 0.40 -1.47 17.37
C LEU A 284 -1.01 -0.94 17.06
N SER A 285 -2.02 -1.31 17.85
CA SER A 285 -3.40 -0.86 17.70
C SER A 285 -3.53 0.67 17.72
N ILE A 286 -2.92 1.33 18.72
CA ILE A 286 -2.95 2.79 18.88
C ILE A 286 -2.17 3.45 17.75
N SER A 287 -0.93 3.01 17.47
CA SER A 287 -0.09 3.58 16.42
C SER A 287 -0.76 3.51 15.04
N ARG A 288 -1.29 2.34 14.64
CA ARG A 288 -1.96 2.14 13.34
C ARG A 288 -3.26 2.94 13.21
N THR A 289 -3.94 3.22 14.31
CA THR A 289 -5.16 4.05 14.36
C THR A 289 -4.81 5.54 14.26
N MET A 290 -3.89 6.01 15.10
CA MET A 290 -3.38 7.39 15.07
C MET A 290 -2.75 7.73 13.71
N GLN A 291 -2.03 6.80 13.08
CA GLN A 291 -1.45 6.94 11.74
C GLN A 291 -2.50 7.28 10.68
N GLY A 292 -3.70 6.70 10.77
CA GLY A 292 -4.82 7.02 9.89
C GLY A 292 -5.47 8.36 10.20
N VAL A 293 -5.68 8.67 11.48
CA VAL A 293 -6.26 9.95 11.93
C VAL A 293 -5.36 11.13 11.55
N CYS A 294 -4.06 11.07 11.83
CA CYS A 294 -3.11 12.12 11.47
C CYS A 294 -3.03 12.33 9.95
N TYR A 295 -3.03 11.25 9.16
CA TYR A 295 -3.04 11.34 7.70
C TYR A 295 -4.33 11.98 7.17
N TYR A 296 -5.48 11.59 7.70
CA TYR A 296 -6.77 12.19 7.36
C TYR A 296 -6.80 13.69 7.69
N LEU A 297 -6.42 14.08 8.92
CA LEU A 297 -6.40 15.48 9.34
C LEU A 297 -5.46 16.33 8.46
N TYR A 298 -4.27 15.83 8.15
CA TYR A 298 -3.32 16.54 7.27
C TYR A 298 -3.85 16.70 5.84
N MET A 299 -4.36 15.63 5.22
CA MET A 299 -4.77 15.63 3.82
C MET A 299 -6.16 16.24 3.56
N PHE A 300 -7.09 16.12 4.51
CA PHE A 300 -8.46 16.63 4.37
C PHE A 300 -8.70 17.97 5.08
N VAL A 301 -8.21 18.15 6.31
CA VAL A 301 -8.53 19.35 7.10
C VAL A 301 -7.50 20.47 6.87
N TYR A 302 -6.21 20.15 6.94
CA TYR A 302 -5.12 21.13 6.88
C TYR A 302 -4.77 21.56 5.45
N ASN A 303 -4.13 20.70 4.66
CA ASN A 303 -3.75 21.04 3.27
C ASN A 303 -4.93 20.96 2.27
N LYS A 304 -6.03 20.30 2.66
CA LYS A 304 -7.24 20.12 1.83
C LYS A 304 -6.96 19.55 0.42
N HIS A 305 -5.93 18.70 0.27
CA HIS A 305 -5.51 18.12 -1.01
C HIS A 305 -6.59 17.32 -1.75
N HIS A 306 -7.68 16.92 -1.08
CA HIS A 306 -8.85 16.30 -1.70
C HIS A 306 -9.59 17.24 -2.69
N LEU A 307 -9.53 18.57 -2.46
CA LEU A 307 -10.13 19.56 -3.35
C LEU A 307 -9.61 19.42 -4.79
N GLY A 308 -10.50 19.61 -5.76
CA GLY A 308 -10.23 19.39 -7.19
C GLY A 308 -10.26 17.93 -7.66
N ALA A 309 -10.36 16.94 -6.75
CA ALA A 309 -10.51 15.52 -7.11
C ALA A 309 -11.46 14.76 -6.16
N TRP A 310 -12.41 15.49 -5.60
CA TRP A 310 -13.51 14.98 -4.78
C TRP A 310 -14.81 15.36 -5.49
N PRO A 311 -15.81 14.47 -5.58
CA PRO A 311 -17.07 14.80 -6.24
C PRO A 311 -17.83 15.90 -5.49
N GLU A 312 -18.56 16.70 -6.26
CA GLU A 312 -19.49 17.69 -5.74
C GLU A 312 -20.58 17.01 -4.89
N GLY A 313 -21.10 17.72 -3.88
CA GLY A 313 -21.97 17.13 -2.85
C GLY A 313 -21.27 16.22 -1.82
N GLY A 314 -20.00 15.83 -2.03
CA GLY A 314 -19.19 15.17 -1.01
C GLY A 314 -19.30 13.64 -0.99
N TRP A 315 -19.42 13.04 0.21
CA TRP A 315 -19.69 11.60 0.34
C TRP A 315 -21.17 11.34 0.04
N SER A 316 -21.48 10.49 -0.94
CA SER A 316 -22.87 10.16 -1.25
C SER A 316 -23.06 8.74 -1.78
N PHE A 317 -24.08 8.05 -1.23
CA PHE A 317 -24.50 6.74 -1.73
C PHE A 317 -25.06 6.79 -3.16
N ARG A 318 -25.53 7.95 -3.64
CA ARG A 318 -25.93 8.15 -5.04
C ARG A 318 -24.79 7.87 -6.03
N HIS A 319 -23.53 7.98 -5.61
CA HIS A 319 -22.39 7.62 -6.45
C HIS A 319 -22.16 6.10 -6.61
N HIS A 320 -22.77 5.26 -5.77
CA HIS A 320 -22.60 3.81 -5.75
C HIS A 320 -23.53 3.11 -6.76
N THR A 321 -23.51 3.54 -8.02
CA THR A 321 -24.36 2.95 -9.08
C THR A 321 -24.00 1.49 -9.34
N LYS A 322 -24.97 0.71 -9.86
CA LYS A 322 -24.79 -0.72 -10.17
C LYS A 322 -23.62 -0.97 -11.13
N GLU A 323 -23.46 -0.11 -12.13
CA GLU A 323 -22.40 -0.19 -13.16
C GLU A 323 -21.01 0.09 -12.59
N ARG A 324 -20.85 1.19 -11.82
CA ARG A 324 -19.59 1.52 -11.15
C ARG A 324 -19.21 0.44 -10.14
N THR A 325 -20.19 -0.09 -9.41
CA THR A 325 -20.00 -1.22 -8.50
C THR A 325 -19.55 -2.47 -9.24
N TYR A 326 -20.14 -2.77 -10.40
CA TYR A 326 -19.71 -3.87 -11.25
C TYR A 326 -18.26 -3.71 -11.74
N GLU A 327 -17.88 -2.58 -12.34
CA GLU A 327 -16.49 -2.38 -12.81
C GLU A 327 -15.45 -2.36 -11.68
N PHE A 328 -15.84 -1.91 -10.47
CA PHE A 328 -14.99 -1.99 -9.28
C PHE A 328 -14.80 -3.44 -8.79
N MET A 329 -15.89 -4.21 -8.67
CA MET A 329 -15.85 -5.60 -8.18
C MET A 329 -15.22 -6.56 -9.20
N LYS A 330 -15.43 -6.33 -10.50
CA LYS A 330 -14.79 -7.01 -11.64
C LYS A 330 -13.26 -6.92 -11.61
N GLN A 331 -12.71 -5.86 -11.01
CA GLN A 331 -11.27 -5.71 -10.80
C GLN A 331 -10.83 -6.19 -9.40
N SER A 332 -11.66 -5.99 -8.38
CA SER A 332 -11.31 -6.31 -6.99
C SER A 332 -11.40 -7.80 -6.63
N LEU A 333 -12.44 -8.51 -7.10
CA LEU A 333 -12.63 -9.93 -6.79
C LEU A 333 -11.50 -10.83 -7.34
N PRO A 334 -10.99 -10.64 -8.57
CA PRO A 334 -9.81 -11.38 -9.03
C PRO A 334 -8.54 -11.03 -8.24
N ASN A 335 -8.37 -9.76 -7.86
CA ASN A 335 -7.23 -9.33 -7.04
C ASN A 335 -7.25 -9.96 -5.63
N ILE A 336 -8.43 -10.07 -5.00
CA ILE A 336 -8.63 -10.83 -3.75
C ILE A 336 -8.18 -12.28 -3.91
N GLY A 337 -8.61 -12.96 -4.98
CA GLY A 337 -8.19 -14.32 -5.28
C GLY A 337 -6.68 -14.43 -5.43
N THR A 338 -6.07 -13.54 -6.22
CA THR A 338 -4.61 -13.52 -6.47
C THR A 338 -3.84 -13.44 -5.15
N LEU A 339 -4.17 -12.48 -4.29
CA LEU A 339 -3.46 -12.25 -3.03
C LEU A 339 -3.65 -13.37 -2.00
N LEU A 340 -4.87 -13.91 -1.86
CA LEU A 340 -5.14 -15.05 -0.98
C LEU A 340 -4.38 -16.30 -1.41
N PHE A 341 -4.34 -16.60 -2.70
CA PHE A 341 -3.69 -17.81 -3.20
C PHE A 341 -2.16 -17.67 -3.23
N GLN A 342 -1.61 -16.48 -3.45
CA GLN A 342 -0.17 -16.21 -3.25
C GLN A 342 0.23 -16.37 -1.77
N ALA A 343 -0.57 -15.89 -0.82
CA ALA A 343 -0.34 -16.14 0.60
C ALA A 343 -0.37 -17.64 0.93
N PHE A 344 -1.36 -18.38 0.43
CA PHE A 344 -1.42 -19.84 0.58
C PHE A 344 -0.22 -20.55 -0.05
N ALA A 345 0.22 -20.13 -1.25
CA ALA A 345 1.38 -20.70 -1.94
C ALA A 345 2.69 -20.53 -1.17
N SER A 346 2.90 -19.33 -0.58
CA SER A 346 4.05 -19.06 0.29
C SER A 346 4.09 -20.02 1.49
N GLN A 347 2.96 -20.22 2.16
CA GLN A 347 2.89 -21.14 3.30
C GLN A 347 3.06 -22.60 2.88
N ALA A 348 2.42 -23.02 1.78
CA ALA A 348 2.55 -24.39 1.25
C ALA A 348 4.00 -24.72 0.84
N THR A 349 4.68 -23.79 0.16
CA THR A 349 6.09 -23.94 -0.24
C THR A 349 7.01 -23.95 0.97
N THR A 350 6.73 -23.14 2.00
CA THR A 350 7.48 -23.16 3.27
C THR A 350 7.36 -24.53 3.98
N VAL A 351 6.15 -25.11 4.04
CA VAL A 351 5.92 -26.45 4.62
C VAL A 351 6.58 -27.55 3.79
N LEU A 352 6.64 -27.40 2.46
CA LEU A 352 7.35 -28.32 1.57
C LEU A 352 8.87 -28.28 1.80
N VAL A 353 9.48 -27.08 1.82
CA VAL A 353 10.90 -26.89 2.17
C VAL A 353 11.21 -27.41 3.57
N GLY A 354 10.27 -27.30 4.51
CA GLY A 354 10.41 -27.86 5.86
C GLY A 354 10.60 -29.38 5.92
N ARG A 355 10.25 -30.13 4.86
CA ARG A 355 10.54 -31.57 4.77
C ARG A 355 11.99 -31.89 4.39
N LEU A 356 12.77 -30.89 3.98
CA LEU A 356 14.21 -31.01 3.70
C LEU A 356 15.08 -30.83 4.96
N GLY A 357 14.47 -30.82 6.15
CA GLY A 357 15.17 -30.73 7.44
C GLY A 357 15.46 -29.30 7.91
N GLU A 358 15.81 -29.18 9.19
CA GLU A 358 15.95 -27.91 9.91
C GLU A 358 16.99 -26.97 9.28
N LEU A 359 18.15 -27.51 8.86
CA LEU A 359 19.20 -26.76 8.14
C LEU A 359 18.66 -26.09 6.86
N SER A 360 17.78 -26.77 6.14
CA SER A 360 17.17 -26.24 4.90
C SER A 360 16.18 -25.10 5.18
N ILE A 361 15.43 -25.18 6.29
CA ILE A 361 14.57 -24.08 6.76
C ILE A 361 15.42 -22.88 7.17
N ALA A 362 16.46 -23.12 8.00
CA ALA A 362 17.32 -22.08 8.52
C ALA A 362 18.06 -21.32 7.40
N ALA A 363 18.61 -22.03 6.40
CA ALA A 363 19.28 -21.40 5.27
C ALA A 363 18.31 -20.58 4.40
N SER A 364 17.11 -21.12 4.15
CA SER A 364 16.06 -20.40 3.42
C SER A 364 15.60 -19.14 4.16
N SER A 365 15.51 -19.21 5.49
CA SER A 365 15.16 -18.08 6.37
C SER A 365 16.26 -17.00 6.40
N ALA A 366 17.53 -17.41 6.51
CA ALA A 366 18.67 -16.49 6.48
C ALA A 366 18.75 -15.72 5.14
N LEU A 367 18.64 -16.45 4.02
CA LEU A 367 18.56 -15.88 2.67
C LEU A 367 17.35 -14.94 2.49
N SER A 368 16.21 -15.27 3.08
CA SER A 368 15.00 -14.43 3.06
C SER A 368 15.18 -13.14 3.85
N THR A 369 15.83 -13.22 5.03
CA THR A 369 16.17 -12.06 5.88
C THR A 369 17.06 -11.07 5.14
N VAL A 370 18.02 -11.57 4.36
CA VAL A 370 18.87 -10.76 3.47
C VAL A 370 18.10 -10.15 2.29
N THR A 371 17.19 -10.93 1.69
CA THR A 371 16.66 -10.61 0.34
C THR A 371 15.37 -9.79 0.38
N ILE A 372 14.44 -10.12 1.26
CA ILE A 372 13.13 -9.46 1.37
C ILE A 372 13.23 -7.93 1.57
N PRO A 373 14.16 -7.38 2.39
CA PRO A 373 14.26 -5.93 2.58
C PRO A 373 14.53 -5.14 1.29
N TRP A 374 15.28 -5.70 0.34
CA TRP A 374 15.55 -5.02 -0.94
C TRP A 374 14.57 -5.43 -2.03
N SER A 375 14.31 -6.73 -2.21
CA SER A 375 13.46 -7.24 -3.30
C SER A 375 11.98 -6.92 -3.07
N GLY A 376 11.49 -7.03 -1.83
CA GLY A 376 10.13 -6.65 -1.45
C GLY A 376 9.89 -5.15 -1.62
N THR A 377 10.85 -4.31 -1.21
CA THR A 377 10.79 -2.87 -1.42
C THR A 377 10.77 -2.51 -2.91
N LEU A 378 11.65 -3.12 -3.70
CA LEU A 378 11.73 -2.90 -5.15
C LEU A 378 10.43 -3.34 -5.84
N SER A 379 9.90 -4.52 -5.50
CA SER A 379 8.63 -5.04 -6.01
C SER A 379 7.47 -4.09 -5.71
N ALA A 380 7.19 -3.82 -4.43
CA ALA A 380 6.04 -3.01 -4.03
C ALA A 380 6.09 -1.57 -4.60
N THR A 381 7.30 -1.02 -4.73
CA THR A 381 7.54 0.30 -5.34
C THR A 381 7.28 0.26 -6.85
N CYS A 382 7.94 -0.65 -7.58
CA CYS A 382 7.83 -0.75 -9.04
C CYS A 382 6.42 -1.12 -9.48
N CYS A 383 5.76 -2.10 -8.83
CA CYS A 383 4.37 -2.45 -9.12
C CYS A 383 3.43 -1.25 -8.95
N THR A 384 3.61 -0.46 -7.89
CA THR A 384 2.82 0.77 -7.66
C THR A 384 3.09 1.83 -8.73
N VAL A 385 4.36 2.14 -9.02
CA VAL A 385 4.74 3.16 -10.01
C VAL A 385 4.30 2.77 -11.42
N SER A 386 4.48 1.50 -11.79
CA SER A 386 4.01 0.91 -13.04
C SER A 386 2.49 1.03 -13.17
N GLY A 387 1.73 0.56 -12.17
CA GLY A 387 0.26 0.62 -12.20
C GLY A 387 -0.28 2.05 -12.29
N VAL A 388 0.33 3.01 -11.58
CA VAL A 388 -0.07 4.43 -11.61
C VAL A 388 0.30 5.10 -12.93
N ARG A 389 1.52 4.93 -13.47
CA ARG A 389 1.89 5.58 -14.74
C ARG A 389 1.23 4.93 -15.96
N VAL A 390 1.10 3.60 -15.98
CA VAL A 390 0.34 2.88 -17.02
C VAL A 390 -1.13 3.31 -16.99
N GLY A 391 -1.77 3.32 -15.82
CA GLY A 391 -3.16 3.74 -15.70
C GLY A 391 -3.38 5.21 -16.09
N TYR A 392 -2.46 6.11 -15.72
CA TYR A 392 -2.51 7.53 -16.12
C TYR A 392 -2.44 7.71 -17.64
N HIS A 393 -1.46 7.11 -18.33
CA HIS A 393 -1.32 7.24 -19.78
C HIS A 393 -2.48 6.58 -20.55
N LEU A 394 -3.00 5.44 -20.06
CA LEU A 394 -4.21 4.83 -20.62
C LEU A 394 -5.46 5.71 -20.43
N GLY A 395 -5.61 6.33 -19.26
CA GLY A 395 -6.68 7.30 -19.00
C GLY A 395 -6.63 8.51 -19.94
N ARG A 396 -5.42 9.00 -20.26
CA ARG A 396 -5.18 10.07 -21.24
C ARG A 396 -5.44 9.64 -22.70
N GLY A 397 -5.67 8.36 -22.96
CA GLY A 397 -5.86 7.81 -24.31
C GLY A 397 -4.56 7.40 -25.02
N ASP A 398 -3.39 7.57 -24.40
CA ASP A 398 -2.10 7.26 -25.01
C ASP A 398 -1.57 5.88 -24.61
N GLY A 399 -2.05 4.87 -25.34
CA GLY A 399 -1.54 3.50 -25.24
C GLY A 399 -0.04 3.35 -25.58
N ALA A 400 0.54 4.25 -26.38
CA ALA A 400 1.95 4.17 -26.74
C ALA A 400 2.84 4.69 -25.60
N ALA A 401 2.46 5.79 -24.94
CA ALA A 401 3.06 6.24 -23.70
C ALA A 401 2.92 5.20 -22.59
N ALA A 402 1.73 4.60 -22.42
CA ALA A 402 1.50 3.53 -21.44
C ALA A 402 2.43 2.32 -21.67
N LYS A 403 2.59 1.88 -22.93
CA LYS A 403 3.54 0.80 -23.28
C LYS A 403 4.97 1.19 -22.92
N ARG A 404 5.42 2.40 -23.28
CA ARG A 404 6.76 2.90 -22.95
C ARG A 404 7.00 2.99 -21.44
N ALA A 405 6.02 3.48 -20.68
CA ALA A 405 6.08 3.56 -19.22
C ALA A 405 6.30 2.16 -18.58
N SER A 406 5.55 1.14 -19.00
CA SER A 406 5.76 -0.23 -18.49
C SER A 406 7.17 -0.76 -18.77
N TRP A 407 7.74 -0.46 -19.94
CA TRP A 407 9.10 -0.86 -20.29
C TRP A 407 10.17 -0.13 -19.47
N ILE A 408 9.99 1.15 -19.17
CA ILE A 408 10.94 1.91 -18.34
C ILE A 408 11.05 1.28 -16.94
N VAL A 409 9.91 0.89 -16.32
CA VAL A 409 9.93 0.23 -15.00
C VAL A 409 10.56 -1.17 -15.07
N MET A 410 10.29 -1.94 -16.13
CA MET A 410 10.95 -3.24 -16.33
C MET A 410 12.48 -3.12 -16.47
N GLN A 411 12.96 -2.17 -17.27
CA GLN A 411 14.40 -1.92 -17.40
C GLN A 411 15.03 -1.44 -16.09
N PHE A 412 14.32 -0.64 -15.29
CA PHE A 412 14.78 -0.25 -13.96
C PHE A 412 14.92 -1.46 -13.02
N ILE A 413 13.96 -2.38 -13.00
CA ILE A 413 14.04 -3.65 -12.25
C ILE A 413 15.28 -4.46 -12.69
N THR A 414 15.50 -4.61 -14.00
CA THR A 414 16.68 -5.31 -14.54
C THR A 414 17.99 -4.65 -14.11
N VAL A 415 18.11 -3.32 -14.19
CA VAL A 415 19.32 -2.58 -13.79
C VAL A 415 19.60 -2.74 -12.29
N VAL A 416 18.59 -2.56 -11.42
CA VAL A 416 18.77 -2.72 -9.97
C VAL A 416 19.13 -4.17 -9.62
N ASN A 417 18.51 -5.16 -10.27
CA ASN A 417 18.83 -6.56 -10.04
C ASN A 417 20.26 -6.93 -10.51
N VAL A 418 20.73 -6.38 -11.63
CA VAL A 418 22.13 -6.55 -12.07
C VAL A 418 23.11 -5.93 -11.08
N ILE A 419 22.79 -4.75 -10.53
CA ILE A 419 23.60 -4.12 -9.46
C ILE A 419 23.67 -5.05 -8.23
N MET A 420 22.54 -5.62 -7.78
CA MET A 420 22.54 -6.56 -6.66
C MET A 420 23.34 -7.83 -6.97
N ALA A 421 23.18 -8.41 -8.17
CA ALA A 421 23.96 -9.57 -8.59
C ALA A 421 25.48 -9.29 -8.57
N VAL A 422 25.92 -8.09 -8.97
CA VAL A 422 27.33 -7.67 -8.85
C VAL A 422 27.77 -7.54 -7.39
N VAL A 423 26.92 -7.02 -6.49
CA VAL A 423 27.23 -6.97 -5.04
C VAL A 423 27.44 -8.37 -4.46
N PHE A 424 26.57 -9.33 -4.79
CA PHE A 424 26.67 -10.73 -4.32
C PHE A 424 27.81 -11.53 -4.98
N LEU A 425 28.39 -11.05 -6.09
CA LEU A 425 29.55 -11.66 -6.75
C LEU A 425 30.90 -11.22 -6.14
N ILE A 426 30.91 -10.19 -5.30
CA ILE A 426 32.13 -9.72 -4.61
C ILE A 426 32.23 -10.46 -3.26
N PRO A 427 33.23 -11.36 -3.04
CA PRO A 427 33.26 -12.23 -1.84
C PRO A 427 33.14 -11.45 -0.52
N TYR A 428 33.98 -10.44 -0.33
CA TYR A 428 33.95 -9.59 0.87
C TYR A 428 32.59 -8.91 1.17
N LEU A 429 31.74 -8.72 0.15
CA LEU A 429 30.36 -8.24 0.33
C LEU A 429 29.37 -9.40 0.50
N LYS A 430 29.53 -10.50 -0.25
CA LYS A 430 28.78 -11.75 -0.09
C LYS A 430 28.83 -12.24 1.35
N ASP A 431 30.03 -12.43 1.89
CA ASP A 431 30.29 -12.95 3.23
C ASP A 431 29.64 -12.03 4.27
N LYS A 432 29.89 -10.72 4.18
CA LYS A 432 29.27 -9.71 5.05
C LYS A 432 27.75 -9.68 4.98
N VAL A 433 27.16 -9.91 3.81
CA VAL A 433 25.71 -9.87 3.61
C VAL A 433 25.05 -11.15 4.13
N ILE A 434 25.67 -12.32 3.98
CA ILE A 434 25.16 -13.57 4.57
C ILE A 434 25.31 -13.54 6.10
N ASN A 435 26.43 -13.04 6.62
CA ASN A 435 26.68 -12.94 8.07
C ASN A 435 25.78 -11.94 8.81
N ILE A 436 24.99 -11.11 8.11
CA ILE A 436 23.91 -10.31 8.73
C ILE A 436 22.75 -11.21 9.22
N ALA A 437 22.61 -12.42 8.67
CA ALA A 437 21.52 -13.32 8.97
C ALA A 437 21.92 -14.58 9.76
N THR A 438 23.21 -14.94 9.81
CA THR A 438 23.70 -16.09 10.60
C THR A 438 25.22 -16.04 10.80
N ASP A 439 25.69 -16.48 11.97
CA ASP A 439 27.12 -16.70 12.28
C ASP A 439 27.53 -18.19 12.15
N ASP A 440 26.62 -19.09 11.76
CA ASP A 440 26.89 -20.52 11.60
C ASP A 440 27.61 -20.81 10.27
N GLU A 441 28.88 -21.19 10.31
CA GLU A 441 29.70 -21.54 9.14
C GLU A 441 29.04 -22.58 8.22
N GLY A 442 28.31 -23.57 8.77
CA GLY A 442 27.59 -24.57 8.00
C GLY A 442 26.38 -24.00 7.26
N LEU A 443 25.72 -23.02 7.87
CA LEU A 443 24.59 -22.31 7.26
C LEU A 443 25.05 -21.26 6.23
N VAL A 444 26.16 -20.57 6.49
CA VAL A 444 26.85 -19.71 5.52
C VAL A 444 27.23 -20.52 4.29
N ALA A 445 27.95 -21.64 4.45
CA ALA A 445 28.39 -22.48 3.34
C ALA A 445 27.23 -23.02 2.49
N LEU A 446 26.09 -23.38 3.10
CA LEU A 446 24.90 -23.77 2.35
C LEU A 446 24.29 -22.56 1.62
N ALA A 447 24.06 -21.44 2.31
CA ALA A 447 23.51 -20.21 1.71
C ALA A 447 24.36 -19.70 0.53
N GLU A 448 25.68 -19.80 0.63
CA GLU A 448 26.64 -19.45 -0.42
C GLU A 448 26.41 -20.16 -1.76
N THR A 449 25.89 -21.40 -1.75
CA THR A 449 25.57 -22.19 -2.95
C THR A 449 24.22 -21.80 -3.56
N LEU A 450 23.29 -21.32 -2.73
CA LEU A 450 21.92 -20.99 -3.09
C LEU A 450 21.79 -19.59 -3.70
N VAL A 451 22.66 -18.65 -3.32
CA VAL A 451 22.65 -17.24 -3.78
C VAL A 451 22.47 -17.07 -5.29
N PRO A 452 23.18 -17.80 -6.20
CA PRO A 452 23.00 -17.63 -7.64
C PRO A 452 21.59 -18.01 -8.13
N ALA A 453 21.06 -19.14 -7.65
CA ALA A 453 19.72 -19.60 -7.99
C ALA A 453 18.64 -18.65 -7.44
N MET A 454 18.82 -18.19 -6.20
CA MET A 454 17.96 -17.21 -5.54
C MET A 454 17.92 -15.87 -6.29
N LEU A 455 19.07 -15.34 -6.76
CA LEU A 455 19.12 -14.08 -7.50
C LEU A 455 18.38 -14.17 -8.84
N VAL A 456 18.52 -15.29 -9.56
CA VAL A 456 17.79 -15.53 -10.81
C VAL A 456 16.28 -15.67 -10.53
N GLY A 457 15.88 -16.45 -9.53
CA GLY A 457 14.48 -16.58 -9.14
C GLY A 457 13.84 -15.27 -8.68
N THR A 458 14.57 -14.47 -7.88
CA THR A 458 14.13 -13.15 -7.41
C THR A 458 13.91 -12.18 -8.56
N TYR A 459 14.84 -12.13 -9.51
CA TYR A 459 14.70 -11.30 -10.72
C TYR A 459 13.44 -11.63 -11.51
N LEU A 460 13.18 -12.92 -11.72
CA LEU A 460 12.06 -13.40 -12.52
C LEU A 460 10.73 -13.15 -11.80
N ASN A 461 10.66 -13.38 -10.48
CA ASN A 461 9.51 -13.03 -9.67
C ASN A 461 9.22 -11.51 -9.67
N LEU A 462 10.26 -10.66 -9.64
CA LEU A 462 10.12 -9.20 -9.76
C LEU A 462 9.51 -8.79 -11.11
N LEU A 463 9.91 -9.44 -12.22
CA LEU A 463 9.31 -9.19 -13.53
C LEU A 463 7.85 -9.67 -13.62
N VAL A 464 7.55 -10.86 -13.08
CA VAL A 464 6.19 -11.40 -13.00
C VAL A 464 5.29 -10.46 -12.19
N SER A 465 5.69 -10.12 -10.97
CA SER A 465 4.92 -9.25 -10.05
C SER A 465 4.69 -7.85 -10.64
N ASN A 466 5.70 -7.24 -11.26
CA ASN A 466 5.52 -5.95 -11.93
C ASN A 466 4.59 -6.03 -13.14
N GLY A 467 4.58 -7.15 -13.87
CA GLY A 467 3.62 -7.38 -14.95
C GLY A 467 2.20 -7.62 -14.47
N THR A 468 2.02 -8.44 -13.43
CA THR A 468 0.71 -8.81 -12.87
C THR A 468 0.12 -7.71 -12.00
N SER A 469 0.72 -7.45 -10.84
CA SER A 469 0.26 -6.47 -9.86
C SER A 469 0.45 -5.01 -10.30
N GLY A 470 1.42 -4.75 -11.19
CA GLY A 470 1.66 -3.44 -11.80
C GLY A 470 0.90 -3.23 -13.12
N VAL A 471 1.39 -3.81 -14.22
CA VAL A 471 0.91 -3.49 -15.58
C VAL A 471 -0.54 -3.93 -15.81
N PHE A 472 -0.93 -5.16 -15.48
CA PHE A 472 -2.32 -5.60 -15.69
C PHE A 472 -3.32 -4.90 -14.75
N SER A 473 -2.92 -4.54 -13.53
CA SER A 473 -3.69 -3.62 -12.67
C SER A 473 -3.85 -2.24 -13.30
N GLY A 474 -2.78 -1.65 -13.86
CA GLY A 474 -2.82 -0.37 -14.57
C GLY A 474 -3.71 -0.38 -15.81
N GLN A 475 -3.80 -1.52 -16.52
CA GLN A 475 -4.75 -1.74 -17.61
C GLN A 475 -6.22 -1.92 -17.17
N GLY A 476 -6.47 -2.15 -15.88
CA GLY A 476 -7.79 -2.55 -15.35
C GLY A 476 -8.17 -3.99 -15.72
N ARG A 477 -7.18 -4.87 -15.92
CA ARG A 477 -7.34 -6.28 -16.36
C ARG A 477 -6.78 -7.30 -15.35
N PRO A 478 -6.96 -7.14 -14.01
CA PRO A 478 -6.34 -8.03 -13.02
C PRO A 478 -6.81 -9.49 -13.10
N LEU A 479 -7.95 -9.78 -13.73
CA LEU A 479 -8.38 -11.16 -14.02
C LEU A 479 -7.32 -11.96 -14.81
N ILE A 480 -6.50 -11.30 -15.65
CA ILE A 480 -5.39 -11.96 -16.36
C ILE A 480 -4.27 -12.33 -15.37
N ALA A 481 -3.92 -11.44 -14.45
CA ALA A 481 -2.99 -11.76 -13.37
C ALA A 481 -3.50 -12.96 -12.56
N THR A 482 -4.78 -12.98 -12.19
CA THR A 482 -5.40 -14.09 -11.46
C THR A 482 -5.36 -15.40 -12.24
N ILE A 483 -5.69 -15.41 -13.53
CA ILE A 483 -5.65 -16.62 -14.37
C ILE A 483 -4.21 -17.15 -14.49
N LEU A 484 -3.21 -16.27 -14.60
CA LEU A 484 -1.79 -16.67 -14.62
C LEU A 484 -1.36 -17.24 -13.26
N SER A 485 -1.70 -16.58 -12.15
CA SER A 485 -1.38 -17.06 -10.81
C SER A 485 -2.02 -18.42 -10.53
N PHE A 486 -3.30 -18.60 -10.86
CA PHE A 486 -4.01 -19.86 -10.59
C PHE A 486 -3.62 -20.99 -11.56
N GLY A 487 -3.39 -20.66 -12.84
CA GLY A 487 -3.17 -21.64 -13.91
C GLY A 487 -1.71 -22.00 -14.16
N LEU A 488 -0.75 -21.19 -13.70
CA LEU A 488 0.69 -21.40 -13.92
C LEU A 488 1.49 -21.29 -12.62
N GLU A 489 1.38 -20.19 -11.87
CA GLU A 489 2.16 -19.97 -10.64
C GLU A 489 1.87 -21.07 -9.59
N LEU A 490 0.60 -21.38 -9.28
CA LEU A 490 0.25 -22.43 -8.31
C LEU A 490 0.69 -23.85 -8.77
N PRO A 491 0.38 -24.33 -9.99
CA PRO A 491 0.75 -25.70 -10.38
C PRO A 491 2.25 -25.87 -10.59
N LEU A 492 2.96 -24.85 -11.09
CA LEU A 492 4.41 -24.91 -11.26
C LEU A 492 5.11 -24.74 -9.91
N SER A 493 4.86 -23.65 -9.15
CA SER A 493 5.53 -23.43 -7.86
C SER A 493 5.21 -24.54 -6.85
N ILE A 494 3.95 -24.68 -6.41
CA ILE A 494 3.62 -25.64 -5.34
C ILE A 494 3.73 -27.07 -5.88
N GLY A 495 3.12 -27.33 -7.04
CA GLY A 495 3.06 -28.68 -7.61
C GLY A 495 4.43 -29.19 -8.06
N GLY A 496 5.23 -28.35 -8.73
CA GLY A 496 6.57 -28.69 -9.17
C GLY A 496 7.57 -28.86 -8.03
N VAL A 497 7.57 -27.97 -7.02
CA VAL A 497 8.39 -28.15 -5.81
C VAL A 497 7.96 -29.40 -5.03
N ALA A 498 6.65 -29.68 -4.92
CA ALA A 498 6.16 -30.91 -4.31
C ALA A 498 6.61 -32.16 -5.06
N ILE A 499 6.58 -32.17 -6.40
CA ILE A 499 7.11 -33.28 -7.20
C ILE A 499 8.63 -33.43 -7.00
N TYR A 500 9.38 -32.32 -7.01
CA TYR A 500 10.84 -32.35 -6.84
C TYR A 500 11.27 -32.90 -5.48
N ILE A 501 10.61 -32.46 -4.39
CA ILE A 501 10.90 -32.92 -3.03
C ILE A 501 10.37 -34.34 -2.78
N LEU A 502 9.11 -34.63 -3.11
CA LEU A 502 8.43 -35.87 -2.69
C LEU A 502 8.64 -37.06 -3.64
N VAL A 503 8.97 -36.81 -4.92
CA VAL A 503 9.22 -37.88 -5.90
C VAL A 503 10.72 -38.01 -6.17
N PHE A 504 11.38 -36.91 -6.53
CA PHE A 504 12.81 -36.93 -6.88
C PHE A 504 13.76 -36.90 -5.67
N HIS A 505 13.24 -36.68 -4.45
CA HIS A 505 14.04 -36.60 -3.21
C HIS A 505 15.18 -35.57 -3.33
N GLY A 506 14.92 -34.47 -4.04
CA GLY A 506 15.92 -33.48 -4.40
C GLY A 506 16.31 -32.55 -3.24
N ASP A 507 17.40 -31.82 -3.45
CA ASP A 507 17.99 -30.92 -2.45
C ASP A 507 17.40 -29.49 -2.50
N LEU A 508 17.79 -28.66 -1.53
CA LEU A 508 17.33 -27.28 -1.48
C LEU A 508 17.80 -26.46 -2.69
N LEU A 509 19.00 -26.73 -3.21
CA LEU A 509 19.55 -26.05 -4.39
C LEU A 509 18.69 -26.30 -5.64
N GLY A 510 18.26 -27.55 -5.84
CA GLY A 510 17.34 -27.92 -6.90
C GLY A 510 15.95 -27.27 -6.75
N VAL A 511 15.45 -27.08 -5.53
CA VAL A 511 14.20 -26.32 -5.28
C VAL A 511 14.34 -24.86 -5.72
N TYR A 512 15.45 -24.19 -5.38
CA TYR A 512 15.69 -22.80 -5.83
C TYR A 512 15.85 -22.70 -7.35
N TRP A 513 16.58 -23.62 -8.00
CA TRP A 513 16.67 -23.66 -9.46
C TRP A 513 15.34 -23.99 -10.14
N PHE A 514 14.54 -24.87 -9.56
CA PHE A 514 13.21 -25.19 -10.07
C PHE A 514 12.28 -23.97 -10.00
N ASN A 515 12.27 -23.25 -8.87
CA ASN A 515 11.53 -21.99 -8.74
C ASN A 515 12.00 -20.92 -9.74
N ALA A 516 13.31 -20.84 -10.02
CA ALA A 516 13.84 -19.97 -11.07
C ALA A 516 13.35 -20.38 -12.49
N ILE A 517 13.22 -21.67 -12.77
CA ILE A 517 12.66 -22.16 -14.04
C ILE A 517 11.16 -21.87 -14.15
N SER A 518 10.39 -22.04 -13.05
CA SER A 518 8.97 -21.63 -12.96
C SER A 518 8.81 -20.15 -13.30
N GLY A 519 9.54 -19.30 -12.58
CA GLY A 519 9.54 -17.86 -12.81
C GLY A 519 10.00 -17.46 -14.21
N ALA A 520 10.87 -18.23 -14.87
CA ALA A 520 11.28 -17.98 -16.26
C ALA A 520 10.13 -18.21 -17.25
N VAL A 521 9.37 -19.31 -17.07
CA VAL A 521 8.18 -19.62 -17.89
C VAL A 521 7.09 -18.57 -17.66
N GLU A 522 6.81 -18.24 -16.40
CA GLU A 522 5.83 -17.21 -16.02
C GLU A 522 6.22 -15.83 -16.56
N ALA A 523 7.48 -15.40 -16.39
CA ALA A 523 7.97 -14.12 -16.89
C ALA A 523 7.90 -14.03 -18.42
N ALA A 524 8.23 -15.12 -19.13
CA ALA A 524 8.10 -15.16 -20.59
C ALA A 524 6.64 -15.01 -21.05
N ILE A 525 5.68 -15.64 -20.36
CA ILE A 525 4.25 -15.54 -20.66
C ILE A 525 3.71 -14.15 -20.32
N VAL A 526 4.08 -13.59 -19.17
CA VAL A 526 3.73 -12.21 -18.74
C VAL A 526 4.26 -11.19 -19.75
N LEU A 527 5.54 -11.28 -20.13
CA LEU A 527 6.15 -10.40 -21.14
C LEU A 527 5.47 -10.55 -22.50
N TYR A 528 5.19 -11.78 -22.95
CA TYR A 528 4.44 -12.03 -24.20
C TYR A 528 3.06 -11.37 -24.18
N LEU A 529 2.30 -11.49 -23.08
CA LEU A 529 0.98 -10.87 -22.93
C LEU A 529 1.04 -9.33 -22.87
N ILE A 530 2.10 -8.76 -22.30
CA ILE A 530 2.34 -7.31 -22.27
C ILE A 530 2.78 -6.78 -23.66
N MET A 531 3.57 -7.56 -24.40
CA MET A 531 4.00 -7.23 -25.76
C MET A 531 2.84 -7.30 -26.77
N SER A 532 1.99 -8.32 -26.67
CA SER A 532 0.84 -8.60 -27.54
C SER A 532 -0.46 -7.90 -27.14
N SER A 533 -0.54 -7.32 -25.93
CA SER A 533 -1.69 -6.49 -25.53
C SER A 533 -1.93 -5.36 -26.54
N ASN A 534 -3.18 -5.18 -26.95
CA ASN A 534 -3.57 -4.03 -27.77
C ASN A 534 -3.72 -2.80 -26.86
N TRP A 535 -2.67 -1.97 -26.82
CA TRP A 535 -2.59 -0.82 -25.94
C TRP A 535 -3.54 0.32 -26.29
N THR A 536 -3.97 0.47 -27.55
CA THR A 536 -5.01 1.47 -27.89
C THR A 536 -6.35 1.01 -27.32
N LYS A 537 -6.74 -0.24 -27.55
CA LYS A 537 -7.97 -0.81 -26.97
C LYS A 537 -7.98 -0.75 -25.44
N CYS A 538 -6.84 -0.93 -24.78
CA CYS A 538 -6.74 -0.77 -23.32
C CYS A 538 -6.93 0.69 -22.86
N ALA A 539 -6.62 1.68 -23.70
CA ALA A 539 -6.84 3.10 -23.44
C ALA A 539 -8.30 3.50 -23.73
N ASP A 540 -8.88 2.96 -24.81
CA ASP A 540 -10.30 3.09 -25.13
C ASP A 540 -11.17 2.54 -23.98
N GLU A 541 -10.92 1.30 -23.55
CA GLU A 541 -11.59 0.68 -22.39
C GLU A 541 -11.36 1.46 -21.08
N ALA A 542 -10.18 2.06 -20.89
CA ALA A 542 -9.89 2.86 -19.70
C ALA A 542 -10.70 4.16 -19.69
N ARG A 543 -10.88 4.81 -20.85
CA ARG A 543 -11.74 5.98 -21.02
C ARG A 543 -13.21 5.63 -20.86
N GLU A 544 -13.70 4.56 -21.47
CA GLU A 544 -15.08 4.08 -21.32
C GLU A 544 -15.50 3.92 -19.85
N ARG A 545 -14.62 3.38 -18.99
CA ARG A 545 -14.87 3.27 -17.54
C ARG A 545 -15.10 4.63 -16.85
N GLN A 546 -14.41 5.69 -17.28
CA GLN A 546 -14.59 7.05 -16.72
C GLN A 546 -15.74 7.81 -17.42
N GLU A 547 -16.08 7.48 -18.66
CA GLU A 547 -17.12 8.15 -19.47
C GLU A 547 -18.52 7.54 -19.27
N ALA A 548 -18.68 6.23 -19.13
CA ALA A 548 -19.93 5.59 -18.69
C ALA A 548 -20.30 6.05 -17.26
N SER A 549 -19.29 6.23 -16.42
CA SER A 549 -19.44 6.86 -15.10
C SER A 549 -19.88 8.33 -15.18
N ARG A 550 -19.72 9.02 -16.31
CA ARG A 550 -20.19 10.40 -16.53
C ARG A 550 -21.67 10.46 -16.92
N ARG A 551 -22.15 9.54 -17.77
CA ARG A 551 -23.57 9.44 -18.16
C ARG A 551 -24.47 9.06 -16.98
N SER A 552 -24.07 8.04 -16.22
CA SER A 552 -24.73 7.67 -14.97
C SER A 552 -24.66 8.76 -13.86
N ALA A 553 -23.85 9.81 -14.05
CA ALA A 553 -23.91 11.01 -13.20
C ALA A 553 -25.00 12.00 -13.67
N SER A 554 -25.05 12.33 -14.97
CA SER A 554 -26.03 13.28 -15.52
C SER A 554 -27.47 12.77 -15.42
N GLU A 555 -27.71 11.51 -15.73
CA GLU A 555 -29.03 10.87 -15.62
C GLU A 555 -29.54 10.88 -14.16
N SER A 556 -28.63 10.78 -13.19
CA SER A 556 -28.98 10.94 -11.76
C SER A 556 -29.27 12.39 -11.36
N GLY A 557 -28.75 13.36 -12.12
CA GLY A 557 -28.92 14.80 -11.94
C GLY A 557 -30.29 15.26 -12.34
N GLU A 558 -30.69 14.94 -13.57
CA GLU A 558 -32.02 15.24 -14.14
C GLU A 558 -33.13 14.67 -13.23
N ASN A 559 -33.03 13.39 -12.87
CA ASN A 559 -33.93 12.72 -11.90
C ASN A 559 -33.95 13.32 -10.47
N THR A 560 -33.14 14.34 -10.17
CA THR A 560 -33.28 15.15 -8.93
C THR A 560 -33.73 16.58 -9.18
N ALA A 561 -33.41 17.17 -10.35
CA ALA A 561 -33.96 18.46 -10.74
C ALA A 561 -35.48 18.38 -10.94
N ASP A 562 -35.96 17.33 -11.63
CA ASP A 562 -37.39 17.06 -11.84
C ASP A 562 -38.19 16.92 -10.53
N VAL A 563 -37.52 16.52 -9.44
CA VAL A 563 -38.10 16.38 -8.10
C VAL A 563 -38.14 17.70 -7.33
N GLU A 564 -37.16 18.59 -7.54
CA GLU A 564 -37.16 19.93 -6.92
C GLU A 564 -38.13 20.89 -7.65
N ASP A 565 -38.18 20.89 -8.98
CA ASP A 565 -39.18 21.69 -9.73
C ASP A 565 -40.62 21.18 -9.50
N GLY A 566 -40.80 19.85 -9.42
CA GLY A 566 -42.09 19.25 -9.05
C GLY A 566 -42.57 19.65 -7.64
N ALA A 567 -41.63 19.85 -6.70
CA ALA A 567 -41.94 20.33 -5.35
C ALA A 567 -42.24 21.85 -5.33
N LEU A 568 -41.50 22.66 -6.10
CA LEU A 568 -41.75 24.11 -6.19
C LEU A 568 -43.12 24.41 -6.82
N SER A 569 -43.51 23.66 -7.85
CA SER A 569 -44.81 23.82 -8.52
C SER A 569 -46.03 23.52 -7.64
N MET A 570 -45.86 22.86 -6.49
CA MET A 570 -46.96 22.56 -5.54
C MET A 570 -47.08 23.58 -4.40
N ALA A 571 -46.21 24.59 -4.33
CA ALA A 571 -46.12 25.50 -3.18
C ALA A 571 -46.82 26.86 -3.38
N THR A 572 -47.43 27.13 -4.55
CA THR A 572 -47.98 28.45 -4.90
C THR A 572 -49.45 28.41 -5.35
N THR A 573 -50.37 28.20 -4.41
CA THR A 573 -51.80 28.52 -4.55
C THR A 573 -52.31 29.14 -3.24
N ASP A 574 -52.59 30.44 -3.26
CA ASP A 574 -53.11 31.18 -2.11
C ASP A 574 -54.59 30.82 -1.80
N PRO A 575 -55.03 30.88 -0.53
CA PRO A 575 -56.40 30.54 -0.14
C PRO A 575 -57.28 31.78 0.14
N GLU A 576 -58.39 31.97 -0.59
CA GLU A 576 -59.46 32.88 -0.15
C GLU A 576 -60.87 32.59 -0.71
N SER A 577 -61.91 33.04 0.01
CA SER A 577 -63.34 33.18 -0.37
C SER A 577 -64.28 31.95 -0.53
N SER A 578 -64.92 31.61 0.61
CA SER A 578 -66.39 31.61 0.85
C SER A 578 -67.42 30.65 0.21
N SER A 579 -68.38 30.28 1.09
CA SER A 579 -69.84 30.05 0.92
C SER A 579 -70.41 28.76 0.28
N ASP A 580 -70.91 27.91 1.17
CA ASP A 580 -72.32 27.48 1.32
C ASP A 580 -73.00 26.39 0.44
N ASP A 581 -73.85 25.64 1.15
CA ASP A 581 -75.06 24.87 0.80
C ASP A 581 -75.05 23.50 0.05
N ASN A 582 -75.56 22.52 0.80
CA ASN A 582 -76.59 21.52 0.46
C ASN A 582 -76.28 20.10 -0.12
N GLU A 583 -76.69 19.13 0.71
CA GLU A 583 -77.62 18.01 0.45
C GLU A 583 -77.19 16.71 -0.29
N GLU A 584 -77.38 15.63 0.48
CA GLU A 584 -78.06 14.37 0.14
C GLU A 584 -77.33 13.09 -0.34
N GLU A 585 -77.99 11.99 0.05
CA GLU A 585 -77.91 10.56 -0.31
C GLU A 585 -76.56 9.83 -0.42
N ALA A 586 -76.29 9.00 0.60
CA ALA A 586 -75.80 7.64 0.36
C ALA A 586 -76.97 6.73 -0.06
N PRO A 587 -76.69 5.59 -0.72
CA PRO A 587 -77.08 4.35 -0.04
C PRO A 587 -75.99 3.26 -0.05
N LEU A 588 -76.17 2.31 0.88
CA LEU A 588 -75.40 1.08 1.01
C LEU A 588 -75.81 0.06 -0.07
N THR A 589 -74.85 -0.76 -0.50
CA THR A 589 -75.10 -2.18 -0.82
C THR A 589 -73.96 -3.06 -0.34
N GLU A 590 -74.32 -4.29 0.02
CA GLU A 590 -73.54 -5.30 0.74
C GLU A 590 -73.55 -6.60 -0.09
N ASN A 591 -72.77 -7.63 0.31
CA ASN A 591 -72.75 -9.03 -0.19
C ASN A 591 -71.86 -9.32 -1.43
N VAL A 592 -71.23 -10.51 -1.56
CA VAL A 592 -70.68 -11.48 -0.57
C VAL A 592 -69.72 -12.47 -1.26
N ASP A 593 -68.81 -13.05 -0.46
CA ASP A 593 -67.92 -14.23 -0.57
C ASP A 593 -67.80 -15.14 -1.83
N HIS A 594 -66.61 -15.77 -1.88
CA HIS A 594 -66.20 -17.03 -2.55
C HIS A 594 -65.97 -17.03 -4.09
N GLU A 595 -65.04 -17.85 -4.62
CA GLU A 595 -64.11 -18.83 -3.98
C GLU A 595 -62.65 -18.33 -3.90
#